data_AF-A0A976KR44-F1
#
_entry.id   AF-A0A976KR44-F1
#
_cell.length_a   1.000
_cell.length_b   1.000
_cell.length_c   1.000
_cell.angle_alpha   90.00
_cell.angle_beta   90.00
_cell.angle_gamma   90.00
#
_symmetry.space_group_name_H-M   'P 1'
#
loop_
_entity.id
_entity.type
_entity.pdbx_description
1 polymer ?
#
loop_
_entity_poly.entity_id
_entity_poly.type
_entity_poly.pdbx_seq_one_letter_code
_entity_poly.pdbx_strand_id
1 'polypeptide(L)'
;MTTSAGSCDALEDYLADLDVDAARLRADPSGRSWLPPELFAAAQNDAHARVALRDYVYGELELHAAASPSVAQDPLFTARVLARLPRADGSDPDRRMWILGTCHALAVGVAYLWIRPALSSGTASELLAAVHAGLDQVVVGDPWWPALGLLGLVGWILSDGWVERGRVALPRR
;
A
#
# COMPACT_ATOMS: atom_id res chain seq x y z
N MET A 1 -44.91 15.24 8.88
CA MET A 1 -43.73 15.78 9.58
C MET A 1 -42.76 14.64 9.90
N THR A 2 -42.19 14.00 8.89
CA THR A 2 -41.29 12.82 9.03
C THR A 2 -40.12 12.83 8.04
N THR A 3 -39.88 13.93 7.34
CA THR A 3 -38.98 13.97 6.16
C THR A 3 -37.52 14.33 6.45
N SER A 4 -37.16 14.81 7.65
CA SER A 4 -35.78 15.26 7.95
C SER A 4 -34.82 14.10 8.19
N ALA A 5 -35.21 13.13 9.04
CA ALA A 5 -34.33 12.02 9.42
C ALA A 5 -33.90 11.18 8.21
N GLY A 6 -34.85 10.76 7.36
CA GLY A 6 -34.55 9.98 6.16
C GLY A 6 -33.74 10.75 5.10
N SER A 7 -33.75 12.08 5.11
CA SER A 7 -32.91 12.89 4.20
C SER A 7 -31.46 13.01 4.69
N CYS A 8 -31.24 12.95 6.01
CA CYS A 8 -29.91 12.91 6.59
C CYS A 8 -29.27 11.53 6.40
N ASP A 9 -30.01 10.45 6.68
CA ASP A 9 -29.53 9.08 6.49
C ASP A 9 -29.11 8.84 5.04
N ALA A 10 -29.92 9.30 4.07
CA ALA A 10 -29.60 9.20 2.65
C ALA A 10 -28.35 10.01 2.24
N LEU A 11 -28.08 11.13 2.91
CA LEU A 11 -26.85 11.90 2.68
C LEU A 11 -25.64 11.15 3.25
N GLU A 12 -25.73 10.61 4.46
CA GLU A 12 -24.66 9.85 5.10
C GLU A 12 -24.30 8.60 4.31
N ASP A 13 -25.30 7.85 3.84
CA ASP A 13 -25.10 6.70 2.97
C ASP A 13 -24.42 7.09 1.65
N TYR A 14 -24.85 8.20 1.03
CA TYR A 14 -24.22 8.69 -0.20
C TYR A 14 -22.76 9.13 0.03
N LEU A 15 -22.49 9.83 1.13
CA LEU A 15 -21.13 10.28 1.47
C LEU A 15 -20.20 9.09 1.76
N ALA A 16 -20.71 7.99 2.33
CA ALA A 16 -19.91 6.80 2.60
C ALA A 16 -19.36 6.12 1.33
N ASP A 17 -20.12 6.17 0.23
CA ASP A 17 -19.73 5.59 -1.06
C ASP A 17 -19.11 6.62 -2.03
N LEU A 18 -19.10 7.90 -1.66
CA LEU A 18 -18.64 8.97 -2.53
C LEU A 18 -17.10 9.00 -2.60
N ASP A 19 -16.58 8.77 -3.80
CA ASP A 19 -15.17 9.01 -4.15
C ASP A 19 -15.04 10.34 -4.91
N VAL A 20 -14.45 11.34 -4.27
CA VAL A 20 -14.27 12.68 -4.83
C VAL A 20 -12.84 13.15 -4.62
N ASP A 21 -12.22 13.65 -5.69
CA ASP A 21 -10.83 14.13 -5.66
C ASP A 21 -10.65 15.28 -4.65
N ALA A 22 -9.60 15.20 -3.83
CA ALA A 22 -9.13 16.23 -2.93
C ALA A 22 -9.02 17.63 -3.58
N ALA A 23 -8.63 17.73 -4.85
CA ALA A 23 -8.57 19.00 -5.57
C ALA A 23 -9.96 19.65 -5.68
N ARG A 24 -10.98 18.83 -5.92
CA ARG A 24 -12.38 19.26 -6.03
C ARG A 24 -12.96 19.63 -4.66
N LEU A 25 -12.63 18.87 -3.61
CA LEU A 25 -13.01 19.21 -2.22
C LEU A 25 -12.42 20.55 -1.76
N ARG A 26 -11.15 20.83 -2.09
CA ARG A 26 -10.51 22.12 -1.74
C ARG A 26 -11.12 23.30 -2.49
N ALA A 27 -11.47 23.09 -3.76
CA ALA A 27 -12.07 24.12 -4.59
C ALA A 27 -13.50 24.46 -4.15
N ASP A 28 -14.26 23.46 -3.70
CA ASP A 28 -15.64 23.63 -3.25
C ASP A 28 -15.97 22.73 -2.04
N PRO A 29 -15.62 23.17 -0.81
CA PRO A 29 -15.91 22.41 0.41
C PRO A 29 -17.39 22.41 0.78
N SER A 30 -18.22 23.21 0.09
CA SER A 30 -19.65 23.30 0.37
C SER A 30 -20.47 22.18 -0.24
N GLY A 31 -19.91 21.42 -1.18
CA GLY A 31 -20.65 20.38 -1.88
C GLY A 31 -21.35 20.82 -3.15
N ARG A 32 -21.47 22.12 -3.42
CA ARG A 32 -22.38 22.64 -4.45
C ARG A 32 -22.13 22.10 -5.85
N SER A 33 -20.88 21.83 -6.21
CA SER A 33 -20.46 21.41 -7.54
C SER A 33 -20.35 19.88 -7.71
N TRP A 34 -20.48 19.11 -6.64
CA TRP A 34 -20.24 17.66 -6.67
C TRP A 34 -21.29 16.83 -5.93
N LEU A 35 -22.07 17.41 -5.03
CA LEU A 35 -23.27 16.77 -4.50
C LEU A 35 -24.45 16.89 -5.48
N PRO A 36 -25.28 15.85 -5.55
CA PRO A 36 -26.61 15.95 -6.16
C PRO A 36 -27.40 17.10 -5.52
N PRO A 37 -28.19 17.87 -6.30
CA PRO A 37 -28.87 19.07 -5.83
C PRO A 37 -29.88 18.78 -4.70
N GLU A 38 -30.47 17.58 -4.70
CA GLU A 38 -31.41 17.13 -3.67
C GLU A 38 -30.71 16.94 -2.32
N LEU A 39 -29.52 16.32 -2.32
CA LEU A 39 -28.72 16.10 -1.12
C LEU A 39 -28.04 17.39 -0.64
N PHE A 40 -27.64 18.27 -1.58
CA PHE A 40 -27.16 19.61 -1.23
C PHE A 40 -28.27 20.43 -0.53
N ALA A 41 -29.50 20.38 -1.04
CA ALA A 41 -30.63 21.02 -0.37
C ALA A 41 -30.89 20.43 1.03
N ALA A 42 -30.78 19.11 1.19
CA ALA A 42 -30.90 18.46 2.50
C ALA A 42 -29.82 18.96 3.48
N ALA A 43 -28.55 19.02 3.06
CA ALA A 43 -27.45 19.53 3.87
C ALA A 43 -27.65 20.99 4.30
N GLN A 44 -28.21 21.84 3.44
CA GLN A 44 -28.46 23.25 3.76
C GLN A 44 -29.62 23.45 4.73
N ASN A 45 -30.63 22.59 4.68
CA ASN A 45 -31.85 22.72 5.48
C ASN A 45 -31.77 22.04 6.86
N ASP A 46 -30.91 21.03 7.01
CA ASP A 46 -30.72 20.30 8.28
C ASP A 46 -29.36 20.65 8.91
N ALA A 47 -29.32 20.83 10.24
CA ALA A 47 -28.06 21.07 10.95
C ALA A 47 -27.21 19.80 11.07
N HIS A 48 -27.84 18.63 11.20
CA HIS A 48 -27.13 17.35 11.34
C HIS A 48 -26.44 16.97 10.03
N ALA A 49 -27.17 17.06 8.92
CA ALA A 49 -26.65 16.80 7.58
C ALA A 49 -25.47 17.74 7.22
N ARG A 50 -25.50 18.99 7.68
CA ARG A 50 -24.40 19.95 7.53
C ARG A 50 -23.15 19.56 8.30
N VAL A 51 -23.33 19.00 9.50
CA VAL A 51 -22.22 18.47 10.31
C VAL A 51 -21.62 17.24 9.63
N ALA A 52 -22.45 16.29 9.20
CA ALA A 52 -21.98 15.11 8.48
C ALA A 52 -21.17 15.48 7.22
N LEU A 53 -21.68 16.40 6.40
CA LEU A 53 -20.97 16.90 5.22
C LEU A 53 -19.62 17.55 5.58
N ARG A 54 -19.62 18.39 6.61
CA ARG A 54 -18.39 19.05 7.08
C ARG A 54 -17.36 18.01 7.53
N ASP A 55 -17.80 17.05 8.34
CA ASP A 55 -16.92 16.05 8.93
C ASP A 55 -16.34 15.11 7.84
N TYR A 56 -17.13 14.76 6.82
CA TYR A 56 -16.65 14.07 5.61
C TYR A 56 -15.55 14.87 4.89
N VAL A 57 -15.82 16.15 4.57
CA VAL A 57 -14.85 17.00 3.85
C VAL A 57 -13.54 17.13 4.62
N TYR A 58 -13.59 17.31 5.94
CA TYR A 58 -12.39 17.36 6.77
C TYR A 58 -11.65 16.02 6.80
N GLY A 59 -12.38 14.92 6.98
CA GLY A 59 -11.80 13.57 7.00
C GLY A 59 -11.06 13.25 5.70
N GLU A 60 -11.70 13.48 4.56
CA GLU A 60 -11.09 13.22 3.24
C GLU A 60 -9.87 14.10 2.99
N LEU A 61 -9.93 15.39 3.32
CA LEU A 61 -8.79 16.28 3.17
C LEU A 61 -7.62 15.90 4.09
N GLU A 62 -7.90 15.42 5.30
CA GLU A 62 -6.88 14.92 6.23
C GLU A 62 -6.24 13.62 5.70
N LEU A 63 -7.04 12.67 5.20
CA LEU A 63 -6.56 11.42 4.59
C LEU A 63 -5.67 11.70 3.38
N HIS A 64 -6.09 12.60 2.48
CA HIS A 64 -5.29 13.00 1.33
C HIS A 64 -4.02 13.79 1.72
N ALA A 65 -4.05 14.55 2.81
CA ALA A 65 -2.86 15.20 3.34
C ALA A 65 -1.87 14.16 3.91
N ALA A 66 -2.37 13.14 4.61
CA ALA A 66 -1.55 12.03 5.12
C ALA A 66 -0.99 11.15 3.98
N ALA A 67 -1.72 11.01 2.87
CA ALA A 67 -1.29 10.27 1.68
C ALA A 67 -0.36 11.07 0.76
N SER A 68 -0.11 12.36 1.04
CA SER A 68 0.79 13.17 0.22
C SER A 68 2.22 12.58 0.24
N PRO A 69 2.93 12.55 -0.89
CA PRO A 69 4.24 11.90 -1.02
C PRO A 69 5.31 12.49 -0.08
N SER A 70 5.15 13.73 0.37
CA SER A 70 6.00 14.34 1.39
C SER A 70 5.85 13.71 2.79
N VAL A 71 4.68 13.14 3.11
CA VAL A 71 4.39 12.42 4.36
C VAL A 71 4.72 10.92 4.19
N ALA A 72 4.56 10.36 3.00
CA ALA A 72 5.01 9.00 2.68
C ALA A 72 6.55 8.82 2.82
N GLN A 73 7.30 9.93 2.77
CA GLN A 73 8.75 9.97 3.03
C GLN A 73 9.12 10.27 4.49
N ASP A 74 8.15 10.42 5.39
CA ASP A 74 8.43 10.65 6.80
C ASP A 74 8.80 9.32 7.47
N PRO A 75 10.09 9.10 7.82
CA PRO A 75 10.54 7.84 8.41
C PRO A 75 9.90 7.55 9.77
N LEU A 76 9.23 8.54 10.38
CA LEU A 76 8.53 8.43 11.65
C LEU A 76 7.01 8.27 11.48
N PHE A 77 6.48 8.32 10.25
CA PHE A 77 5.05 8.14 9.98
C PHE A 77 4.57 6.78 10.47
N THR A 78 5.27 5.70 10.10
CA THR A 78 4.95 4.35 10.56
C THR A 78 4.94 4.26 12.09
N ALA A 79 5.91 4.88 12.76
CA ALA A 79 5.98 4.90 14.23
C ALA A 79 4.79 5.64 14.86
N ARG A 80 4.37 6.78 14.30
CA ARG A 80 3.23 7.57 14.79
C ARG A 80 1.89 6.87 14.52
N VAL A 81 1.74 6.23 13.37
CA VAL A 81 0.54 5.45 13.02
C VAL A 81 0.42 4.23 13.93
N LEU A 82 1.51 3.48 14.13
CA LEU A 82 1.54 2.35 15.06
C LEU A 82 1.21 2.76 16.50
N ALA A 83 1.61 3.97 16.92
CA ALA A 83 1.29 4.50 18.24
C ALA A 83 -0.20 4.88 18.42
N ARG A 84 -0.92 5.14 17.33
CA ARG A 84 -2.35 5.53 17.34
C ARG A 84 -3.31 4.39 17.04
N LEU A 85 -2.83 3.30 16.46
CA LEU A 85 -3.67 2.13 16.21
C LEU A 85 -4.13 1.51 17.53
N PRO A 86 -5.42 1.10 17.64
CA PRO A 86 -5.90 0.34 18.79
C PRO A 86 -4.99 -0.88 18.97
N ARG A 87 -4.49 -1.10 20.19
CA ARG A 87 -3.73 -2.32 20.48
C ARG A 87 -4.62 -3.50 20.14
N ALA A 88 -4.26 -4.27 19.12
CA ALA A 88 -5.05 -5.42 18.73
C ALA A 88 -5.02 -6.44 19.88
N ASP A 89 -6.11 -6.47 20.64
CA ASP A 89 -6.35 -7.35 21.76
C ASP A 89 -6.24 -8.80 21.28
N GLY A 90 -5.25 -9.53 21.79
CA GLY A 90 -5.14 -10.96 21.53
C GLY A 90 -3.73 -11.55 21.57
N SER A 91 -2.67 -10.74 21.48
CA SER A 91 -1.32 -11.27 21.72
C SER A 91 -0.34 -10.20 22.15
N ASP A 92 0.44 -10.53 23.17
CA ASP A 92 1.53 -9.75 23.74
C ASP A 92 2.43 -9.12 22.64
N PRO A 93 2.58 -7.78 22.61
CA PRO A 93 3.39 -7.09 21.60
C PRO A 93 4.85 -7.57 21.57
N ASP A 94 5.41 -7.95 22.73
CA ASP A 94 6.79 -8.46 22.80
C ASP A 94 6.91 -9.81 22.09
N ARG A 95 5.88 -10.66 22.21
CA ARG A 95 5.82 -11.96 21.53
C ARG A 95 5.67 -11.80 20.01
N ARG A 96 4.88 -10.83 19.54
CA ARG A 96 4.76 -10.51 18.11
C ARG A 96 6.10 -10.05 17.54
N MET A 97 6.77 -9.12 18.23
CA MET A 97 8.08 -8.61 17.83
C MET A 97 9.11 -9.75 17.69
N TRP A 98 9.09 -10.70 18.63
CA TRP A 98 10.01 -11.84 18.61
C TRP A 98 9.75 -12.81 17.46
N ILE A 99 8.47 -13.09 17.17
CA ILE A 99 8.08 -13.94 16.03
C ILE A 99 8.47 -13.28 14.71
N LEU A 100 8.16 -12.00 14.54
CA LEU A 100 8.52 -11.24 13.34
C LEU A 100 10.05 -11.14 13.18
N GLY A 101 10.76 -10.85 14.26
CA GLY A 101 12.23 -10.77 14.26
C GLY A 101 12.88 -12.10 13.87
N THR A 102 12.40 -13.22 14.40
CA THR A 102 12.92 -14.54 14.04
C THR A 102 12.58 -14.96 12.62
N CYS A 103 11.36 -14.74 12.16
CA CYS A 103 10.99 -14.98 10.76
C CYS A 103 11.83 -14.14 9.81
N HIS A 104 12.07 -12.86 10.13
CA HIS A 104 12.90 -11.97 9.32
C HIS A 104 14.37 -12.43 9.30
N ALA A 105 14.95 -12.75 10.45
CA ALA A 105 16.32 -13.27 10.53
C ALA A 105 16.49 -14.57 9.74
N LEU A 106 15.49 -15.46 9.78
CA LEU A 106 15.50 -16.72 9.05
C LEU A 106 15.38 -16.48 7.54
N ALA A 107 14.52 -15.56 7.11
CA ALA A 107 14.40 -15.16 5.71
C ALA A 107 15.71 -14.57 5.17
N VAL A 108 16.36 -13.67 5.92
CA VAL A 108 17.66 -13.10 5.56
C VAL A 108 18.75 -14.18 5.51
N GLY A 109 18.74 -15.11 6.46
CA GLY A 109 19.67 -16.24 6.48
C GLY A 109 19.51 -17.16 5.27
N VAL A 110 18.27 -17.50 4.90
CA VAL A 110 17.98 -18.29 3.70
C VAL A 110 18.42 -17.52 2.45
N ALA A 111 18.05 -16.25 2.31
CA ALA A 111 18.48 -15.42 1.19
C ALA A 111 20.02 -15.38 1.06
N TYR A 112 20.74 -15.24 2.18
CA TYR A 112 22.19 -15.29 2.20
C TYR A 112 22.74 -16.63 1.73
N LEU A 113 22.18 -17.76 2.19
CA LEU A 113 22.61 -19.09 1.76
C LEU A 113 22.42 -19.31 0.26
N TRP A 114 21.37 -18.71 -0.32
CA TRP A 114 21.11 -18.75 -1.76
C TRP A 114 22.06 -17.87 -2.59
N ILE A 115 22.46 -16.71 -2.05
CA ILE A 115 23.35 -15.76 -2.74
C ILE A 115 24.83 -16.10 -2.52
N ARG A 116 25.16 -16.80 -1.43
CA ARG A 116 26.53 -17.18 -1.05
C ARG A 116 27.35 -17.86 -2.17
N PRO A 117 26.81 -18.81 -2.97
CA PRO A 117 27.57 -19.43 -4.06
C PRO A 117 28.01 -18.40 -5.10
N ALA A 118 27.11 -17.49 -5.49
CA ALA A 118 27.38 -16.41 -6.45
C ALA A 118 28.40 -15.39 -5.92
N LEU A 119 28.41 -15.14 -4.60
CA LEU A 119 29.43 -14.32 -3.96
C LEU A 119 30.80 -15.03 -3.94
N SER A 120 30.82 -16.35 -3.80
CA SER A 120 32.07 -17.14 -3.77
C SER A 120 32.67 -17.42 -5.15
N SER A 121 31.87 -17.37 -6.23
CA SER A 121 32.31 -17.59 -7.62
C SER A 121 32.85 -16.34 -8.30
N GLY A 122 32.90 -15.18 -7.63
CA GLY A 122 33.37 -13.91 -8.21
C GLY A 122 32.37 -13.22 -9.15
N THR A 123 31.18 -13.77 -9.33
CA THR A 123 30.07 -13.20 -10.13
C THR A 123 29.21 -12.20 -9.34
N ALA A 124 29.73 -11.73 -8.19
CA ALA A 124 29.04 -10.81 -7.30
C ALA A 124 28.72 -9.46 -7.98
N SER A 125 29.61 -8.99 -8.86
CA SER A 125 29.42 -7.77 -9.64
C SER A 125 28.31 -7.88 -10.67
N GLU A 126 28.15 -9.04 -11.31
CA GLU A 126 27.08 -9.31 -12.28
C GLU A 126 25.72 -9.41 -11.59
N LEU A 127 25.68 -10.04 -10.40
CA LEU A 127 24.48 -10.11 -9.58
C LEU A 127 24.09 -8.72 -9.05
N LEU A 128 25.06 -7.91 -8.62
CA LEU A 128 24.81 -6.52 -8.21
C LEU A 128 24.28 -5.69 -9.38
N ALA A 129 24.87 -5.84 -10.58
CA ALA A 129 24.42 -5.14 -11.78
C ALA A 129 22.99 -5.57 -12.19
N ALA A 130 22.65 -6.85 -12.09
CA ALA A 130 21.30 -7.35 -12.36
C ALA A 130 20.27 -6.84 -11.34
N VAL A 131 20.64 -6.80 -10.05
CA VAL A 131 19.78 -6.23 -9.00
C VAL A 131 19.59 -4.73 -9.20
N HIS A 132 20.66 -3.99 -9.52
CA HIS A 132 20.57 -2.55 -9.78
C HIS A 132 19.73 -2.26 -11.03
N ALA A 133 19.89 -3.02 -12.10
CA ALA A 133 19.08 -2.90 -13.31
C ALA A 133 17.60 -3.25 -13.04
N GLY A 134 17.32 -4.25 -12.21
CA GLY A 134 15.96 -4.59 -11.79
C GLY A 134 15.32 -3.51 -10.91
N LEU A 135 16.10 -2.86 -10.05
CA LEU A 135 15.67 -1.75 -9.19
C LEU A 135 15.46 -0.45 -9.97
N ASP A 136 16.27 -0.17 -11.00
CA ASP A 136 16.08 1.00 -11.88
C ASP A 136 14.81 0.91 -12.73
N GLN A 137 14.35 -0.31 -13.03
CA GLN A 137 13.05 -0.50 -13.66
C GLN A 137 11.88 -0.29 -12.70
N VAL A 138 12.13 -0.10 -11.39
CA VAL A 138 11.15 0.25 -10.36
C VAL A 138 10.73 1.71 -10.49
N VAL A 139 9.98 1.98 -11.55
CA VAL A 139 9.21 3.22 -11.70
C VAL A 139 8.08 3.22 -10.66
N VAL A 140 8.11 4.24 -9.82
CA VAL A 140 7.10 4.62 -8.83
C VAL A 140 5.75 4.79 -9.56
N GLY A 141 4.84 3.83 -9.44
CA GLY A 141 3.55 3.92 -10.13
C GLY A 141 2.51 2.81 -9.88
N ASP A 142 2.88 1.62 -9.42
CA ASP A 142 1.91 0.56 -9.08
C ASP A 142 2.41 -0.31 -7.90
N PRO A 143 1.58 -0.63 -6.88
CA PRO A 143 2.10 -1.00 -5.55
C PRO A 143 2.45 -2.48 -5.31
N TRP A 144 2.18 -3.40 -6.25
CA TRP A 144 2.32 -4.86 -6.00
C TRP A 144 3.34 -5.57 -6.89
N TRP A 145 3.77 -4.93 -7.99
CA TRP A 145 4.67 -5.55 -8.95
C TRP A 145 6.14 -5.70 -8.48
N PRO A 146 6.71 -4.95 -7.50
CA PRO A 146 8.08 -5.21 -7.05
C PRO A 146 8.25 -6.60 -6.42
N ALA A 147 7.19 -7.11 -5.76
CA ALA A 147 7.15 -8.47 -5.23
C ALA A 147 7.13 -9.53 -6.36
N LEU A 148 6.49 -9.21 -7.49
CA LEU A 148 6.51 -10.05 -8.69
C LEU A 148 7.79 -9.90 -9.49
N GLY A 149 8.47 -8.75 -9.45
CA GLY A 149 9.80 -8.57 -10.02
C GLY A 149 10.83 -9.42 -9.29
N LEU A 150 10.77 -9.49 -7.96
CA LEU A 150 11.58 -10.41 -7.15
C LEU A 150 11.24 -11.88 -7.40
N LEU A 151 9.96 -12.25 -7.47
CA LEU A 151 9.53 -13.62 -7.81
C LEU A 151 9.87 -13.99 -9.27
N GLY A 152 9.78 -13.05 -10.19
CA GLY A 152 10.12 -13.21 -11.60
C GLY A 152 11.63 -13.30 -11.83
N LEU A 153 12.42 -12.52 -11.10
CA LEU A 153 13.89 -12.61 -11.09
C LEU A 153 14.33 -13.97 -10.51
N VAL A 154 13.74 -14.39 -9.38
CA VAL A 154 13.99 -15.71 -8.78
C VAL A 154 13.55 -16.82 -9.74
N GLY A 155 12.39 -16.69 -10.38
CA GLY A 155 11.89 -17.65 -11.37
C GLY A 155 12.75 -17.74 -12.63
N TRP A 156 13.24 -16.60 -13.13
CA TRP A 156 14.13 -16.52 -14.30
C TRP A 156 15.49 -17.15 -14.00
N ILE A 157 16.10 -16.82 -12.86
CA ILE A 157 17.36 -17.43 -12.39
C ILE A 157 17.21 -18.95 -12.19
N LEU A 158 16.04 -19.41 -11.71
CA LEU A 158 15.74 -20.85 -11.59
C LEU A 158 15.50 -21.53 -12.95
N SER A 159 14.97 -20.81 -13.95
CA SER A 159 14.67 -21.36 -15.28
C SER A 159 15.92 -21.53 -16.16
N ASP A 160 16.86 -20.57 -16.13
CA ASP A 160 18.11 -20.69 -16.89
C ASP A 160 19.07 -21.75 -16.27
N GLY A 161 19.03 -21.93 -14.95
CA GLY A 161 19.80 -22.96 -14.25
C GLY A 161 19.34 -24.42 -14.47
N TRP A 162 18.18 -24.63 -15.10
CA TRP A 162 17.66 -25.96 -15.46
C TRP A 162 17.91 -26.34 -16.93
N VAL A 163 17.95 -25.37 -17.85
CA VAL A 163 18.14 -25.64 -19.29
C VAL A 163 19.58 -26.08 -19.60
N GLU A 164 20.57 -25.61 -18.85
CA GLU A 164 21.98 -26.03 -19.06
C GLU A 164 22.30 -27.42 -18.48
N ARG A 165 21.61 -27.87 -17.41
CA ARG A 165 21.83 -29.21 -16.82
C ARG A 165 21.20 -30.34 -17.63
N GLY A 166 20.30 -30.04 -18.56
CA GLY A 166 19.70 -31.03 -19.49
C GLY A 166 20.53 -31.35 -20.74
N ARG A 167 21.63 -30.62 -21.01
CA ARG A 167 22.46 -30.80 -22.22
C ARG A 167 23.82 -31.48 -21.98
N VAL A 168 24.02 -32.12 -20.83
CA VAL A 168 25.20 -32.98 -20.63
C VAL A 168 24.96 -34.32 -21.32
N ALA A 169 25.33 -34.33 -22.60
CA ALA A 169 25.79 -35.46 -23.42
C ALA A 169 25.41 -36.89 -22.99
N LEU A 170 24.44 -37.47 -23.71
CA LEU A 170 24.42 -38.92 -23.91
C LEU A 170 25.64 -39.29 -24.79
N PRO A 171 26.54 -40.18 -24.35
CA PRO A 171 27.62 -40.67 -25.20
C PRO A 171 27.02 -41.46 -26.37
N ARG A 172 27.23 -40.98 -27.60
CA ARG A 172 26.96 -41.75 -28.80
C ARG A 172 27.84 -43.00 -28.77
N ARG A 173 27.22 -44.18 -28.72
CA ARG A 173 27.84 -45.44 -29.11
C ARG A 173 27.64 -45.66 -30.60
#